data_AF-A0AAN6XD27-F1
#
_entry.id   AF-A0AAN6XD27-F1
#
_cell.length_a   1.000
_cell.length_b   1.000
_cell.length_c   1.000
_cell.angle_alpha   90.00
_cell.angle_beta   90.00
_cell.angle_gamma   90.00
#
_symmetry.space_group_name_H-M   'P 1'
#
loop_
_entity.id
_entity.type
_entity.pdbx_description
1 polymer ?
#
loop_
_entity_poly.entity_id
_entity_poly.type
_entity_poly.pdbx_seq_one_letter_code
_entity_poly.pdbx_strand_id
1 'polypeptide(L)'
;LECEAIKLPNSFDAWAVENLGGIMVGFTDNLADHLRLVRNGGAVLIFHHVSLLQFLDGQASGLLPPPLIKEALQTLSLLFPKTEFGSFLGMSSGKAKWPKAAIRTWEGSPSSGGAKVDPNIFRCAPLPMYGRRIESYRYWRDRLVLLKQRCDERT
;
A
#
# COMPACT_ATOMS: atom_id res chain seq x y z
N LEU A 1 -20.58 15.49 -19.36
CA LEU A 1 -20.59 14.23 -18.58
C LEU A 1 -19.47 14.35 -17.56
N GLU A 2 -19.80 14.78 -16.35
CA GLU A 2 -18.81 14.84 -15.27
C GLU A 2 -18.52 13.38 -14.88
N CYS A 3 -17.37 12.85 -15.31
CA CYS A 3 -16.85 11.62 -14.75
C CYS A 3 -16.54 11.94 -13.28
N GLU A 4 -17.44 11.55 -12.39
CA GLU A 4 -17.25 11.68 -10.95
C GLU A 4 -15.90 11.03 -10.61
N ALA A 5 -14.94 11.86 -10.19
CA ALA A 5 -13.58 11.40 -9.91
C ALA A 5 -13.62 10.27 -8.89
N ILE A 6 -12.99 9.13 -9.19
CA ILE A 6 -13.03 7.96 -8.33
C ILE A 6 -12.21 8.26 -7.09
N LYS A 7 -12.93 8.61 -6.01
CA LYS A 7 -12.34 8.89 -4.70
C LYS A 7 -12.35 7.61 -3.86
N LEU A 8 -11.17 7.19 -3.43
CA LEU A 8 -11.02 6.10 -2.47
C LEU A 8 -11.54 6.56 -1.09
N PRO A 9 -12.40 5.77 -0.43
CA PRO A 9 -12.91 6.13 0.89
C PRO A 9 -11.79 6.14 1.93
N ASN A 10 -12.01 6.80 3.06
CA ASN A 10 -11.03 6.86 4.15
C ASN A 10 -10.67 5.48 4.71
N SER A 11 -11.62 4.54 4.65
CA SER A 11 -11.48 3.15 5.05
C SER A 11 -10.73 2.28 4.05
N PHE A 12 -10.38 2.80 2.86
CA PHE A 12 -9.57 2.05 1.90
C PHE A 12 -8.11 2.03 2.37
N ASP A 13 -7.79 1.02 3.17
CA ASP A 13 -6.47 0.72 3.70
C ASP A 13 -6.16 -0.79 3.60
N ALA A 14 -4.94 -1.19 3.92
CA ALA A 14 -4.49 -2.57 3.77
C ALA A 14 -5.27 -3.56 4.63
N TRP A 15 -5.75 -3.14 5.81
CA TRP A 15 -6.58 -3.98 6.66
C TRP A 15 -7.94 -4.22 6.01
N ALA A 16 -8.57 -3.18 5.47
CA ALA A 16 -9.85 -3.31 4.77
C ALA A 16 -9.72 -4.12 3.48
N VAL A 17 -8.65 -3.94 2.71
CA VAL A 17 -8.35 -4.74 1.50
C VAL A 17 -8.31 -6.23 1.84
N GLU A 18 -7.70 -6.61 2.96
CA GLU A 18 -7.62 -8.01 3.37
C GLU A 18 -8.90 -8.53 4.03
N ASN A 19 -9.43 -7.81 5.02
CA ASN A 19 -10.50 -8.32 5.90
C ASN A 19 -11.90 -8.08 5.33
N LEU A 20 -12.08 -7.05 4.50
CA LEU A 20 -13.36 -6.74 3.84
C LEU A 20 -13.31 -7.13 2.35
N GLY A 21 -12.19 -6.85 1.67
CA GLY A 21 -12.00 -7.23 0.26
C GLY A 21 -11.61 -8.70 0.07
N GLY A 22 -11.18 -9.42 1.11
CA GLY A 22 -10.71 -10.80 1.01
C GLY A 22 -9.46 -10.96 0.13
N ILE A 23 -8.70 -9.88 -0.09
CA ILE A 23 -7.48 -9.86 -0.89
C ILE A 23 -6.30 -9.87 0.06
N MET A 24 -5.54 -10.96 0.11
CA MET A 24 -4.37 -11.06 0.99
C MET A 24 -3.34 -9.98 0.65
N VAL A 25 -2.79 -9.31 1.66
CA VAL A 25 -1.70 -8.36 1.48
C VAL A 25 -0.37 -9.11 1.59
N GLY A 26 0.38 -9.14 0.49
CA GLY A 26 1.76 -9.63 0.45
C GLY A 26 2.74 -8.49 0.20
N PHE A 27 4.03 -8.74 0.44
CA PHE A 27 5.09 -7.78 0.17
C PHE A 27 6.00 -8.24 -0.98
N THR A 28 6.76 -7.31 -1.55
CA THR A 28 7.72 -7.58 -2.65
C THR A 28 8.93 -6.64 -2.59
N ASP A 29 10.09 -7.13 -2.97
CA ASP A 29 11.32 -6.34 -3.18
C ASP A 29 11.37 -5.72 -4.60
N ASN A 30 10.42 -6.08 -5.48
CA ASN A 30 10.34 -5.57 -6.84
C ASN A 30 9.30 -4.45 -6.96
N LEU A 31 9.75 -3.21 -7.20
CA LEU A 31 8.85 -2.07 -7.35
C LEU A 31 7.87 -2.26 -8.52
N ALA A 32 8.28 -2.95 -9.58
CA ALA A 32 7.40 -3.23 -10.72
C ALA A 32 6.21 -4.13 -10.37
N ASP A 33 6.23 -4.82 -9.23
CA ASP A 33 5.11 -5.63 -8.72
C ASP A 33 4.26 -4.87 -7.67
N HIS A 34 4.57 -3.62 -7.35
CA HIS A 34 3.78 -2.82 -6.40
C HIS A 34 2.32 -2.66 -6.86
N LEU A 35 1.36 -2.98 -5.97
CA LEU A 35 -0.09 -3.08 -6.24
C LEU A 35 -0.51 -4.13 -7.28
N ARG A 36 0.38 -5.07 -7.63
CA ARG A 36 0.03 -6.14 -8.57
C ARG A 36 -0.89 -7.15 -7.89
N LEU A 37 -2.06 -7.38 -8.49
CA LEU A 37 -2.92 -8.49 -8.12
C LEU A 37 -2.33 -9.81 -8.64
N VAL A 38 -2.22 -10.81 -7.77
CA VAL A 38 -1.71 -12.15 -8.05
C VAL A 38 -2.69 -13.22 -7.55
N ARG A 39 -2.42 -14.49 -7.87
CA ARG A 39 -3.29 -15.64 -7.49
C ARG A 39 -4.74 -15.40 -7.91
N ASN A 40 -4.94 -15.00 -9.17
CA ASN A 40 -6.25 -14.64 -9.74
C ASN A 40 -7.00 -13.56 -8.92
N GLY A 41 -6.27 -12.56 -8.43
CA GLY A 41 -6.82 -11.46 -7.63
C GLY A 41 -7.09 -11.82 -6.17
N GLY A 42 -6.56 -12.94 -5.67
CA GLY A 42 -6.65 -13.33 -4.26
C GLY A 42 -5.60 -12.68 -3.36
N ALA A 43 -4.58 -12.04 -3.94
CA ALA A 43 -3.57 -11.30 -3.18
C ALA A 43 -3.08 -10.07 -3.95
N VAL A 44 -2.63 -9.04 -3.23
CA VAL A 44 -1.96 -7.85 -3.77
C VAL A 44 -0.54 -7.77 -3.23
N LEU A 45 0.44 -7.51 -4.10
CA LEU A 45 1.84 -7.34 -3.70
C LEU A 45 2.16 -5.87 -3.44
N ILE A 46 2.77 -5.57 -2.29
CA ILE A 46 3.14 -4.23 -1.86
C ILE A 46 4.66 -4.13 -1.79
N PHE A 47 5.24 -3.30 -2.65
CA PHE A 47 6.64 -2.92 -2.49
C PHE A 47 6.89 -2.24 -1.16
N HIS A 48 7.79 -2.78 -0.32
CA HIS A 48 7.89 -2.36 1.08
C HIS A 48 9.08 -1.49 1.43
N HIS A 49 10.11 -1.34 0.59
CA HIS A 49 11.31 -0.57 0.94
C HIS A 49 11.08 0.96 0.95
N VAL A 50 10.37 1.44 1.99
CA VAL A 50 10.05 2.86 2.19
C VAL A 50 11.30 3.69 2.37
N SER A 51 12.27 3.19 3.13
CA SER A 51 13.55 3.85 3.39
C SER A 51 14.32 4.07 2.09
N LEU A 52 14.24 3.13 1.14
CA LEU A 52 14.86 3.26 -0.18
C LEU A 52 14.15 4.35 -1.01
N LEU A 53 12.82 4.36 -1.04
CA LEU A 53 12.06 5.39 -1.75
C LEU A 53 12.34 6.79 -1.19
N GLN A 54 12.40 6.93 0.13
CA GLN A 54 12.73 8.20 0.80
C GLN A 54 14.16 8.65 0.48
N PHE A 55 15.11 7.73 0.45
CA PHE A 55 16.48 8.04 0.03
C PHE A 55 16.51 8.53 -1.42
N LEU A 56 15.81 7.86 -2.34
CA LEU A 56 15.79 8.22 -3.75
C LEU A 56 15.07 9.55 -4.04
N ASP A 57 14.01 9.89 -3.30
CA ASP A 57 13.30 11.18 -3.45
C ASP A 57 14.19 12.39 -3.13
N GLY A 58 15.19 12.21 -2.26
CA GLY A 58 16.17 13.24 -1.89
C GLY A 58 17.34 13.39 -2.86
N GLN A 59 17.47 12.55 -3.90
CA GLN A 59 18.61 12.58 -4.82
C GLN A 59 18.34 13.42 -6.08
N ALA A 60 19.30 14.27 -6.46
CA ALA A 60 19.17 15.17 -7.62
C ALA A 60 19.27 14.46 -8.98
N SER A 61 19.96 13.32 -9.06
CA SER A 61 20.17 12.48 -10.26
C SER A 61 19.62 11.08 -10.03
N GLY A 62 18.32 10.99 -9.72
CA GLY A 62 17.66 9.75 -9.33
C GLY A 62 17.64 8.67 -10.43
N LEU A 63 17.82 7.41 -10.02
CA LEU A 63 17.67 6.22 -10.86
C LEU A 63 16.21 5.99 -11.33
N LEU A 64 15.25 6.58 -10.63
CA LEU A 64 13.82 6.48 -10.92
C LEU A 64 13.22 7.87 -11.12
N PRO A 65 12.17 8.00 -11.97
CA PRO A 65 11.46 9.25 -12.11
C PRO A 65 10.91 9.73 -10.76
N PRO A 66 11.17 10.99 -10.33
CA PRO A 66 10.65 11.49 -9.06
C PRO A 66 9.13 11.35 -8.87
N PRO A 67 8.29 11.53 -9.91
CA PRO A 67 6.85 11.29 -9.78
C PRO A 67 6.49 9.83 -9.44
N LEU A 68 7.23 8.83 -9.95
CA LEU A 68 7.01 7.42 -9.62
C LEU A 68 7.31 7.14 -8.15
N ILE A 69 8.40 7.70 -7.63
CA ILE A 69 8.80 7.57 -6.21
C ILE A 69 7.72 8.19 -5.31
N LYS A 70 7.29 9.41 -5.64
CA LYS A 70 6.25 10.12 -4.88
C LYS A 70 4.93 9.36 -4.87
N GLU A 71 4.48 8.86 -6.02
CA GLU A 71 3.26 8.07 -6.09
C GLU A 71 3.38 6.75 -5.30
N ALA A 72 4.53 6.07 -5.33
CA ALA A 72 4.76 4.86 -4.54
C ALA A 72 4.73 5.15 -3.03
N LEU A 73 5.29 6.27 -2.58
CA LEU A 73 5.17 6.71 -1.19
C LEU A 73 3.72 7.05 -0.82
N GLN A 74 2.97 7.69 -1.73
CA GLN A 74 1.57 8.03 -1.51
C GLN A 74 0.67 6.78 -1.42
N THR A 75 0.86 5.77 -2.27
CA THR A 75 0.12 4.51 -2.18
C THR A 75 0.41 3.77 -0.87
N LEU A 76 1.65 3.84 -0.37
CA LEU A 76 1.99 3.32 0.96
C LEU A 76 1.30 4.11 2.07
N SER A 77 1.27 5.44 2.01
CA SER A 77 0.50 6.28 2.95
C SER A 77 -1.01 6.02 2.90
N LEU A 78 -1.54 5.69 1.72
CA LEU A 78 -2.93 5.34 1.50
C LEU A 78 -3.28 3.99 2.14
N LEU A 79 -2.44 2.98 1.94
CA LEU A 79 -2.66 1.61 2.44
C LEU A 79 -2.26 1.42 3.91
N PHE A 80 -1.27 2.17 4.38
CA PHE A 80 -0.75 2.11 5.74
C PHE A 80 -0.77 3.49 6.42
N PRO A 81 -1.94 4.14 6.53
CA PRO A 81 -2.07 5.43 7.21
C PRO A 81 -1.50 5.39 8.63
N LYS A 82 -0.58 6.32 8.91
CA LYS A 82 0.13 6.43 10.19
C LYS A 82 -0.80 6.52 11.41
N THR A 83 -1.99 7.12 11.27
CA THR A 83 -2.96 7.23 12.37
C THR A 83 -3.53 5.87 12.79
N GLU A 84 -3.70 4.96 11.83
CA GLU A 84 -4.29 3.63 12.05
C GLU A 84 -3.23 2.59 12.41
N PHE A 85 -2.03 2.73 11.84
CA PHE A 85 -0.98 1.69 11.91
C PHE A 85 0.27 2.12 12.67
N GLY A 86 0.47 3.42 12.90
CA GLY A 86 1.64 3.98 13.57
C GLY A 86 1.47 4.21 15.08
N SER A 87 0.24 4.13 15.61
CA SER A 87 0.00 4.27 17.05
C SER A 87 0.20 2.92 17.77
N PHE A 88 1.34 2.77 18.43
CA PHE A 88 1.58 1.69 19.41
C PHE A 88 0.90 1.96 20.76
N LEU A 89 0.28 3.12 20.93
CA LEU A 89 -0.38 3.57 22.16
C LEU A 89 -1.90 3.44 22.00
N GLY A 90 -2.42 2.23 22.26
CA GLY A 90 -3.72 2.12 22.95
C GLY A 90 -5.00 1.87 22.15
N MET A 91 -4.98 1.25 20.96
CA MET A 91 -6.22 0.66 20.39
C MET A 91 -6.14 -0.86 20.37
N SER A 92 -6.99 -1.52 21.17
CA SER A 92 -7.13 -2.97 21.26
C SER A 92 -7.87 -3.61 20.08
N SER A 93 -8.09 -2.86 19.00
CA SER A 93 -8.82 -3.34 17.83
C SER A 93 -7.98 -4.33 17.02
N GLY A 94 -8.63 -5.31 16.37
CA GLY A 94 -7.95 -6.27 15.49
C GLY A 94 -7.08 -5.59 14.42
N LYS A 95 -7.46 -4.39 13.99
CA LYS A 95 -6.75 -3.55 13.02
C LYS A 95 -5.35 -3.11 13.47
N ALA A 96 -5.14 -2.88 14.77
CA ALA A 96 -3.82 -2.50 15.30
C ALA A 96 -2.84 -3.68 15.41
N LYS A 97 -3.36 -4.92 15.56
CA LYS A 97 -2.55 -6.14 15.67
C LYS A 97 -2.26 -6.79 14.31
N TRP A 98 -3.17 -6.63 13.37
CA TRP A 98 -3.09 -7.20 12.03
C TRP A 98 -1.75 -6.94 11.30
N PRO A 99 -1.14 -5.74 11.32
CA PRO A 99 0.05 -5.49 10.51
C PRO A 99 1.23 -6.36 10.91
N LYS A 100 1.41 -6.59 12.22
CA LYS A 100 2.45 -7.49 12.73
C LYS A 100 2.20 -8.93 12.31
N ALA A 101 0.94 -9.36 12.28
CA ALA A 101 0.57 -10.70 11.84
C ALA A 101 0.78 -10.87 10.33
N ALA A 102 0.36 -9.88 9.52
CA ALA A 102 0.56 -9.87 8.07
C ALA A 102 2.05 -9.91 7.70
N ILE A 103 2.87 -9.07 8.34
CA ILE A 103 4.34 -9.08 8.16
C ILE A 103 4.91 -10.44 8.52
N ARG A 104 4.62 -10.98 9.71
CA ARG A 104 5.16 -12.28 10.15
C ARG A 104 4.77 -13.41 9.22
N THR A 105 3.53 -13.39 8.74
CA THR A 105 3.01 -14.39 7.80
C THR A 105 3.77 -14.34 6.49
N TRP A 106 4.04 -13.13 5.97
CA TRP A 106 4.83 -12.98 4.75
C TRP A 106 6.31 -13.34 4.96
N GLU A 107 6.94 -12.84 6.03
CA GLU A 107 8.37 -13.11 6.33
C GLU A 107 8.64 -14.61 6.51
N GLY A 108 7.69 -15.35 7.10
CA GLY A 108 7.76 -16.81 7.24
C GLY A 108 7.39 -17.61 5.98
N SER A 109 6.90 -16.95 4.93
CA SER A 109 6.56 -17.61 3.66
C SER A 109 7.81 -17.87 2.83
N PRO A 110 7.90 -18.98 2.07
CA PRO A 110 8.99 -19.21 1.10
C PRO A 110 9.17 -18.06 0.10
N SER A 111 8.09 -17.33 -0.20
CA SER A 111 8.11 -16.18 -1.13
C SER A 111 8.90 -14.98 -0.61
N SER A 112 9.20 -14.87 0.69
CA SER A 112 9.99 -13.75 1.22
C SER A 112 11.47 -13.87 0.91
N GLY A 113 11.96 -15.08 0.57
CA GLY A 113 13.40 -15.32 0.44
C GLY A 113 14.20 -15.00 1.73
N GLY A 114 13.54 -14.92 2.89
CA GLY A 114 14.14 -14.49 4.15
C GLY A 114 14.26 -12.97 4.32
N ALA A 115 13.72 -12.17 3.39
CA ALA A 115 13.69 -10.72 3.50
C ALA A 115 12.79 -10.27 4.67
N LYS A 116 13.17 -9.12 5.25
CA LYS A 116 12.38 -8.46 6.30
C LYS A 116 11.65 -7.26 5.74
N VAL A 117 10.41 -7.08 6.17
CA VAL A 117 9.62 -5.91 5.77
C VAL A 117 10.24 -4.66 6.38
N ASP A 118 10.30 -3.57 5.59
CA ASP A 118 10.86 -2.31 6.07
C ASP A 118 10.00 -1.78 7.24
N PRO A 119 10.59 -1.55 8.43
CA PRO A 119 9.83 -1.08 9.58
C PRO A 119 9.20 0.31 9.37
N ASN A 120 9.67 1.09 8.40
CA ASN A 120 9.12 2.41 8.07
C ASN A 120 7.83 2.35 7.25
N ILE A 121 7.34 1.17 6.85
CA ILE A 121 6.08 1.01 6.10
C ILE A 121 4.87 1.64 6.80
N PHE A 122 4.84 1.66 8.14
CA PHE A 122 3.78 2.27 8.94
C PHE A 122 4.07 3.73 9.35
N ARG A 123 5.18 4.30 8.87
CA ARG A 123 5.66 5.64 9.22
C ARG A 123 5.66 6.58 8.03
N CYS A 124 4.99 6.21 6.93
CA CYS A 124 4.84 7.04 5.76
C CYS A 124 4.19 8.40 6.13
N ALA A 125 4.52 9.44 5.37
CA ALA A 125 3.99 10.78 5.59
C ALA A 125 2.46 10.81 5.43
N PRO A 126 1.73 11.75 6.07
CA PRO A 126 0.30 11.89 5.85
C PRO A 126 -0.04 12.05 4.36
N LEU A 127 -1.11 11.40 3.93
CA LEU A 127 -1.57 11.47 2.55
C LEU A 127 -2.05 12.90 2.24
N PRO A 128 -1.65 13.52 1.11
CA PRO A 128 -2.15 14.83 0.73
C PRO A 128 -3.67 14.78 0.42
N MET A 129 -4.35 15.93 0.44
CA MET A 129 -5.80 16.01 0.23
C MET A 129 -6.29 15.34 -1.06
N TYR A 130 -5.49 15.41 -2.13
CA TYR A 130 -5.80 14.79 -3.42
C TYR A 130 -5.35 13.33 -3.52
N GLY A 131 -4.54 12.82 -2.59
CA GLY A 131 -3.95 11.47 -2.68
C GLY A 131 -4.95 10.32 -2.57
N ARG A 132 -6.23 10.60 -2.26
CA ARG A 132 -7.32 9.61 -2.36
C ARG A 132 -8.04 9.63 -3.70
N ARG A 133 -7.80 10.61 -4.57
CA ARG A 133 -8.36 10.66 -5.92
C ARG A 133 -7.51 9.76 -6.79
N ILE A 134 -8.09 8.71 -7.38
CA ILE A 134 -7.31 7.76 -8.19
C ILE A 134 -6.64 8.47 -9.38
N GLU A 135 -7.23 9.55 -9.88
CA GLU A 135 -6.70 10.36 -10.98
C GLU A 135 -5.40 11.11 -10.62
N SER A 136 -5.06 11.25 -9.33
CA SER A 136 -3.78 11.85 -8.93
C SER A 136 -2.59 10.92 -9.17
N TYR A 137 -2.85 9.65 -9.46
CA TYR A 137 -1.82 8.66 -9.77
C TYR A 137 -1.71 8.51 -11.29
N ARG A 138 -0.48 8.52 -11.81
CA ARG A 138 -0.16 8.24 -13.21
C ARG A 138 0.41 6.84 -13.38
N TYR A 139 1.29 6.41 -12.48
CA TYR A 139 1.98 5.12 -12.57
C TYR A 139 1.18 3.99 -11.93
N TRP A 140 0.48 4.28 -10.84
CA TRP A 140 -0.24 3.27 -10.06
C TRP A 140 -1.76 3.27 -10.27
N ARG A 141 -2.27 4.16 -11.13
CA ARG A 141 -3.69 4.37 -11.37
C ARG A 141 -4.44 3.07 -11.67
N ASP A 142 -4.04 2.37 -12.72
CA ASP A 142 -4.76 1.19 -13.22
C ASP A 142 -4.77 0.08 -12.15
N ARG A 143 -3.67 -0.08 -11.42
CA ARG A 143 -3.58 -1.07 -10.33
C ARG A 143 -4.46 -0.70 -9.15
N LEU A 144 -4.56 0.59 -8.80
CA LEU A 144 -5.50 1.07 -7.79
C LEU A 144 -6.96 0.89 -8.22
N VAL A 145 -7.29 1.15 -9.49
CA VAL A 145 -8.63 0.91 -10.05
C VAL A 145 -8.98 -0.58 -9.93
N LEU A 146 -8.11 -1.47 -10.40
CA LEU A 146 -8.33 -2.92 -10.32
C LEU A 146 -8.46 -3.41 -8.88
N LEU A 147 -7.61 -2.92 -7.97
CA LEU A 147 -7.68 -3.26 -6.56
C LEU A 147 -9.00 -2.80 -5.94
N LYS A 148 -9.43 -1.57 -6.24
CA LYS A 148 -10.72 -1.03 -5.75
C LYS A 148 -11.89 -1.85 -6.28
N GLN A 149 -11.96 -2.10 -7.58
CA GLN A 149 -13.02 -2.91 -8.20
C GLN A 149 -13.09 -4.30 -7.54
N ARG A 150 -11.93 -4.93 -7.33
CA ARG A 150 -11.86 -6.25 -6.70
C ARG A 150 -12.37 -6.26 -5.26
N CYS A 151 -12.14 -5.19 -4.51
CA CYS A 151 -12.70 -5.01 -3.17
C CYS A 151 -14.22 -4.79 -3.23
N ASP A 152 -14.70 -3.91 -4.12
CA ASP A 152 -16.12 -3.58 -4.26
C ASP A 152 -16.97 -4.80 -4.66
N GLU A 153 -16.45 -5.71 -5.49
CA GLU A 153 -17.14 -6.96 -5.89
C GLU A 153 -17.43 -7.92 -4.71
N ARG A 154 -16.83 -7.69 -3.55
CA ARG A 154 -16.89 -8.59 -2.38
C ARG A 154 -17.56 -8.01 -1.14
N THR A 155 -17.88 -6.73 -1.15
CA THR A 155 -18.62 -6.01 -0.08
C THR A 155 -20.02 -5.66 -0.52
#